data_AF-A0ABD1X4T5-F1
#
_entry.id   AF-A0ABD1X4T5-F1
#
_cell.length_a   1.000
_cell.length_b   1.000
_cell.length_c   1.000
_cell.angle_alpha   90.00
_cell.angle_beta   90.00
_cell.angle_gamma   90.00
#
_symmetry.space_group_name_H-M   'P 1'
#
loop_
_entity.id
_entity.type
_entity.pdbx_description
1 polymer ?
#
loop_
_entity_poly.entity_id
_entity_poly.type
_entity_poly.pdbx_seq_one_letter_code
_entity_poly.pdbx_strand_id
1 'polypeptide(L)'
;MMAHQQQSSAAPIRAPRPTIASNTEYIDTNNTQVDPNTKIRHVCWNDEMDGFMIIALVNQVLASHKRSDNGFTSFQVSKAIDSVTKWCGVVVSDKNVMARLKTLKKEYAEVN
;
A
#
# COMPACT_ATOMS: atom_id res chain seq x y z
N MET A 1 46.64 -11.51 -51.42
CA MET A 1 46.18 -12.05 -50.13
C MET A 1 45.32 -11.00 -49.45
N MET A 2 44.13 -11.39 -49.02
CA MET A 2 43.23 -10.60 -48.19
C MET A 2 43.72 -10.58 -46.73
N ALA A 3 43.54 -9.47 -46.02
CA ALA A 3 43.01 -9.45 -44.64
C ALA A 3 42.91 -7.99 -44.15
N HIS A 4 41.66 -7.56 -43.99
CA HIS A 4 41.27 -6.39 -43.21
C HIS A 4 41.16 -6.77 -41.72
N GLN A 5 41.03 -5.74 -40.87
CA GLN A 5 40.44 -5.75 -39.52
C GLN A 5 41.33 -6.27 -38.38
N GLN A 6 41.30 -5.71 -37.15
CA GLN A 6 40.45 -4.68 -36.55
C GLN A 6 41.17 -4.14 -35.29
N GLN A 7 40.93 -2.87 -34.97
CA GLN A 7 41.39 -2.21 -33.74
C GLN A 7 40.77 -2.87 -32.50
N SER A 8 41.60 -3.16 -31.50
CA SER A 8 41.19 -3.56 -30.16
C SER A 8 40.65 -2.34 -29.41
N SER A 9 39.38 -2.38 -28.99
CA SER A 9 38.76 -1.40 -28.10
C SER A 9 38.34 -2.11 -26.82
N ALA A 10 38.97 -1.74 -25.71
CA ALA A 10 38.70 -2.27 -24.38
C ALA A 10 37.35 -1.74 -23.87
N ALA A 11 36.43 -2.65 -23.54
CA ALA A 11 35.21 -2.30 -22.82
C ALA A 11 35.49 -2.23 -21.30
N PRO A 12 34.99 -1.23 -20.56
CA PRO A 12 35.16 -1.17 -19.12
C PRO A 12 34.36 -2.28 -18.43
N ILE A 13 35.01 -2.98 -17.49
CA ILE A 13 34.41 -4.00 -16.64
C ILE A 13 33.26 -3.36 -15.85
N ARG A 14 32.02 -3.67 -16.21
CA ARG A 14 30.82 -3.25 -15.49
C ARG A 14 30.65 -4.15 -14.27
N ALA A 15 30.90 -3.62 -13.07
CA ALA A 15 30.53 -4.29 -11.83
C ALA A 15 29.02 -4.58 -11.82
N PRO A 16 28.56 -5.74 -11.31
CA PRO A 16 27.13 -6.01 -11.16
C PRO A 16 26.51 -4.98 -10.21
N ARG A 17 25.58 -4.18 -10.74
CA ARG A 17 24.74 -3.30 -9.93
C ARG A 17 23.85 -4.18 -9.04
N PRO A 18 23.83 -3.99 -7.70
CA PRO A 18 22.83 -4.64 -6.88
C PRO A 18 21.46 -4.10 -7.30
N THR A 19 20.66 -4.92 -7.97
CA THR A 19 19.26 -4.63 -8.24
C THR A 19 18.52 -4.78 -6.92
N ILE A 20 18.36 -3.67 -6.19
CA ILE A 20 17.27 -3.58 -5.22
C ILE A 20 16.00 -3.57 -6.07
N ALA A 21 15.26 -4.67 -6.05
CA ALA A 21 13.96 -4.77 -6.68
C ALA A 21 12.99 -3.86 -5.93
N SER A 22 12.94 -2.59 -6.33
CA SER A 22 11.88 -1.66 -5.95
C SER A 22 10.61 -2.06 -6.68
N ASN A 23 9.94 -3.09 -6.16
CA ASN A 23 8.61 -3.47 -6.60
C ASN A 23 7.59 -2.50 -5.98
N THR A 24 7.63 -1.25 -6.40
CA THR A 24 6.53 -0.30 -6.15
C THR A 24 5.91 -0.03 -7.50
N GLU A 25 5.01 -0.93 -7.89
CA GLU A 25 4.13 -0.74 -9.04
C GLU A 25 3.15 0.37 -8.65
N TYR A 26 3.44 1.61 -9.07
CA TYR A 26 2.47 2.70 -9.04
C TYR A 26 1.33 2.32 -9.98
N ILE A 27 0.14 2.07 -9.44
CA ILE A 27 -1.03 1.76 -10.26
C ILE A 27 -1.64 3.07 -10.73
N ASP A 28 -1.48 3.38 -12.01
CA ASP A 28 -2.26 4.40 -12.72
C ASP A 28 -3.72 3.92 -12.82
N THR A 29 -4.60 4.51 -12.02
CA THR A 29 -6.01 4.11 -11.94
C THR A 29 -6.89 4.70 -13.05
N ASN A 30 -6.35 5.36 -14.07
CA ASN A 30 -7.19 6.07 -15.05
C ASN A 30 -7.71 5.23 -16.21
N ASN A 31 -7.29 3.97 -16.39
CA ASN A 31 -7.81 3.20 -17.52
C ASN A 31 -7.69 1.69 -17.34
N THR A 32 -8.64 1.06 -16.62
CA THR A 32 -8.81 -0.39 -16.79
C THR A 32 -10.26 -0.79 -16.58
N GLN A 33 -10.89 -1.21 -17.67
CA GLN A 33 -12.10 -2.00 -17.72
C GLN A 33 -11.92 -3.21 -16.79
N VAL A 34 -12.71 -3.29 -15.73
CA VAL A 34 -12.56 -4.31 -14.68
C VAL A 34 -12.93 -5.66 -15.29
N ASP A 35 -11.94 -6.54 -15.49
CA ASP A 35 -12.17 -7.94 -15.83
C ASP A 35 -12.93 -8.60 -14.67
N PRO A 36 -14.14 -9.17 -14.90
CA PRO A 36 -14.93 -9.83 -13.86
C PRO A 36 -14.25 -11.07 -13.26
N ASN A 37 -13.16 -11.57 -13.86
CA ASN A 37 -12.36 -12.68 -13.37
C ASN A 37 -11.10 -12.25 -12.59
N THR A 38 -10.92 -10.94 -12.36
CA THR A 38 -9.83 -10.43 -11.53
C THR A 38 -10.04 -10.93 -10.10
N LYS A 39 -9.22 -11.89 -9.65
CA LYS A 39 -9.13 -12.30 -8.24
C LYS A 39 -9.16 -11.05 -7.37
N ILE A 40 -10.09 -11.00 -6.41
CA ILE A 40 -10.20 -9.91 -5.43
C ILE A 40 -8.79 -9.64 -4.90
N ARG A 41 -8.19 -8.51 -5.30
CA ARG A 41 -6.86 -8.13 -4.85
C ARG A 41 -6.98 -7.79 -3.37
N HIS A 42 -6.58 -8.71 -2.51
CA HIS A 42 -6.54 -8.50 -1.08
C HIS A 42 -5.48 -7.44 -0.77
N VAL A 43 -5.86 -6.42 0.00
CA VAL A 43 -4.90 -5.43 0.50
C VAL A 43 -4.01 -6.10 1.53
N CYS A 44 -2.71 -6.10 1.28
CA CYS A 44 -1.70 -6.50 2.25
C CYS A 44 -1.42 -5.30 3.15
N TRP A 45 -1.74 -5.42 4.44
CA TRP A 45 -1.50 -4.36 5.41
C TRP A 45 -0.10 -4.50 5.99
N ASN A 46 0.57 -3.36 6.14
CA ASN A 46 1.83 -3.25 6.85
C ASN A 46 1.68 -2.26 8.01
N ASP A 47 2.70 -2.20 8.87
CA ASP A 47 2.68 -1.39 10.09
C ASP A 47 2.53 0.11 9.80
N GLU A 48 3.06 0.59 8.68
CA GLU A 48 2.95 2.00 8.28
C GLU A 48 1.50 2.35 7.92
N MET A 49 0.84 1.52 7.12
CA MET A 49 -0.58 1.67 6.78
C MET A 49 -1.46 1.60 8.03
N ASP A 50 -1.18 0.65 8.92
CA ASP A 50 -1.88 0.54 10.20
C ASP A 50 -1.69 1.81 11.04
N GLY A 51 -0.46 2.34 11.10
CA GLY A 51 -0.15 3.59 11.77
C GLY A 51 -0.98 4.76 11.24
N PHE A 52 -0.98 5.01 9.93
CA PHE A 52 -1.76 6.10 9.32
C PHE A 52 -3.27 5.93 9.49
N MET A 53 -3.77 4.70 9.41
CA MET A 53 -5.17 4.38 9.67
C MET A 53 -5.55 4.67 11.13
N ILE A 54 -4.77 4.17 12.09
CA ILE A 54 -5.05 4.31 13.52
C ILE A 54 -4.96 5.77 13.95
N ILE A 55 -3.92 6.50 13.54
CA ILE A 55 -3.75 7.93 13.84
C ILE A 55 -4.95 8.73 13.34
N ALA A 56 -5.40 8.48 12.10
CA ALA A 56 -6.57 9.17 11.54
C ALA A 56 -7.83 8.91 12.39
N LEU A 57 -8.07 7.66 12.78
CA LEU A 57 -9.23 7.29 13.60
C LEU A 57 -9.16 7.89 15.02
N VAL A 58 -7.99 7.86 15.65
CA VAL A 58 -7.78 8.47 16.97
C VAL A 58 -8.01 9.98 16.92
N ASN A 59 -7.48 10.66 15.90
CA ASN A 59 -7.70 12.10 15.72
C ASN A 59 -9.17 12.45 15.58
N GLN A 60 -9.99 11.61 14.94
CA GLN A 60 -11.43 11.83 14.87
C GLN A 60 -12.09 11.75 16.26
N VAL A 61 -11.73 10.74 17.05
CA VAL A 61 -12.25 10.56 18.42
C VAL A 61 -11.84 11.74 19.32
N LEU A 62 -10.59 12.18 19.22
CA LEU A 62 -10.07 13.34 19.97
C LEU A 62 -10.75 14.65 19.55
N ALA A 63 -11.07 14.81 18.26
CA ALA A 63 -11.81 15.95 17.73
C ALA A 63 -13.32 15.92 18.07
N SER A 64 -13.73 15.17 19.10
CA SER A 64 -15.12 15.03 19.56
C SER A 64 -16.09 14.44 18.52
N HIS A 65 -15.59 13.85 17.43
CA HIS A 65 -16.44 13.00 16.59
C HIS A 65 -16.70 11.72 17.36
N LYS A 66 -17.87 11.65 18.00
CA LYS A 66 -18.26 10.49 18.79
C LYS A 66 -18.25 9.25 17.92
N ARG A 67 -17.68 8.17 18.44
CA ARG A 67 -18.00 6.83 17.92
C ARG A 67 -19.50 6.60 18.12
N SER A 68 -20.08 5.86 17.19
CA SER A 68 -21.41 5.29 17.39
C SER A 68 -21.32 4.07 18.30
N ASP A 69 -22.46 3.61 18.82
CA ASP A 69 -22.55 2.35 19.57
C ASP A 69 -22.04 1.15 18.73
N ASN A 70 -22.14 1.26 17.41
CA ASN A 70 -21.67 0.29 16.43
C ASN A 70 -20.19 0.46 16.04
N GLY A 71 -19.47 1.38 16.67
CA GLY A 71 -18.06 1.66 16.41
C GLY A 71 -17.82 2.91 15.57
N PHE A 72 -16.81 2.86 14.69
CA PHE A 72 -16.45 3.99 13.84
C PHE A 72 -17.51 4.24 12.78
N THR A 73 -17.88 5.51 12.58
CA THR A 73 -18.85 5.92 11.57
C THR A 73 -18.22 5.93 10.18
N SER A 74 -19.04 5.95 9.13
CA SER A 74 -18.57 6.06 7.74
C SER A 74 -17.68 7.29 7.52
N PHE A 75 -17.99 8.41 8.17
CA PHE A 75 -17.17 9.61 8.15
C PHE A 75 -15.77 9.39 8.74
N GLN A 76 -15.66 8.66 9.85
CA GLN A 76 -14.37 8.37 10.46
C GLN A 76 -13.55 7.40 9.61
N VAL A 77 -14.23 6.40 9.05
CA VAL A 77 -13.63 5.44 8.12
C VAL A 77 -13.13 6.13 6.85
N SER A 78 -13.89 7.08 6.28
CA SER A 78 -13.44 7.80 5.09
C SER A 78 -12.18 8.64 5.37
N LYS A 79 -12.04 9.24 6.55
CA LYS A 79 -10.80 9.92 6.94
C LYS A 79 -9.61 8.98 7.09
N ALA A 80 -9.84 7.75 7.52
CA ALA A 80 -8.80 6.73 7.54
C ALA A 80 -8.38 6.31 6.12
N ILE A 81 -9.35 6.16 5.21
CA ILE A 81 -9.09 5.87 3.79
C ILE A 81 -8.30 6.99 3.13
N ASP A 82 -8.72 8.24 3.33
CA ASP A 82 -8.02 9.43 2.83
C ASP A 82 -6.57 9.44 3.31
N SER A 83 -6.34 9.14 4.59
CA SER A 83 -5.00 9.10 5.20
C SER A 83 -4.13 8.02 4.56
N VAL A 84 -4.61 6.77 4.51
CA VAL A 84 -3.84 5.65 3.93
C VAL A 84 -3.59 5.86 2.44
N THR A 85 -4.59 6.32 1.70
CA THR A 85 -4.46 6.57 0.25
C THR A 85 -3.43 7.67 -0.01
N LYS A 86 -3.49 8.76 0.76
CA LYS A 86 -2.57 9.90 0.61
C LYS A 86 -1.13 9.55 0.97
N TRP A 87 -0.91 8.84 2.06
CA TRP A 87 0.44 8.62 2.60
C TRP A 87 1.09 7.33 2.11
N CYS A 88 0.31 6.30 1.82
CA CYS A 88 0.83 5.01 1.36
C CYS A 88 0.65 4.79 -0.15
N GLY A 89 -0.11 5.64 -0.85
CA GLY A 89 -0.38 5.47 -2.29
C GLY A 89 -1.24 4.25 -2.62
N VAL A 90 -1.93 3.67 -1.63
CA VAL A 90 -2.75 2.47 -1.78
C VAL A 90 -4.23 2.83 -1.70
N VAL A 91 -4.99 2.47 -2.72
CA VAL A 91 -6.45 2.62 -2.70
C VAL A 91 -7.06 1.53 -1.83
N VAL A 92 -7.75 1.95 -0.77
CA VAL A 92 -8.45 1.05 0.16
C VAL A 92 -9.94 1.40 0.24
N SER A 93 -10.78 0.41 0.52
CA SER A 93 -12.22 0.61 0.70
C SER A 93 -12.61 0.53 2.18
N ASP A 94 -13.82 0.97 2.52
CA ASP A 94 -14.41 0.82 3.87
C ASP A 94 -14.32 -0.63 4.37
N LYS A 95 -14.59 -1.60 3.47
CA LYS A 95 -14.52 -3.03 3.81
C LYS A 95 -13.11 -3.45 4.20
N ASN A 96 -12.09 -2.91 3.53
CA ASN A 96 -10.68 -3.23 3.81
C ASN A 96 -10.29 -2.70 5.19
N VAL A 97 -10.65 -1.44 5.50
CA VAL A 97 -10.39 -0.80 6.79
C VAL A 97 -11.08 -1.56 7.92
N MET A 98 -12.37 -1.85 7.77
CA MET A 98 -13.14 -2.56 8.79
C MET A 98 -12.66 -4.00 9.01
N ALA A 99 -12.24 -4.68 7.94
CA ALA A 99 -11.62 -6.00 8.06
C ALA A 99 -10.30 -5.92 8.83
N ARG A 100 -9.42 -4.95 8.54
CA ARG A 100 -8.15 -4.80 9.25
C ARG A 100 -8.35 -4.45 10.71
N LEU A 101 -9.29 -3.56 11.05
CA LEU A 101 -9.60 -3.24 12.44
C LEU A 101 -10.07 -4.46 13.24
N LYS A 102 -10.84 -5.37 12.62
CA LYS A 102 -11.22 -6.65 13.25
C LYS A 102 -10.00 -7.53 13.50
N THR A 103 -9.08 -7.61 12.54
CA THR A 103 -7.83 -8.36 12.67
C THR A 103 -6.96 -7.80 13.79
N LEU A 104 -6.71 -6.49 13.80
CA LEU A 104 -5.93 -5.83 14.87
C LEU A 104 -6.56 -6.07 16.24
N LYS A 105 -7.89 -5.95 16.37
CA LYS A 105 -8.58 -6.25 17.63
C LYS A 105 -8.28 -7.67 18.13
N LYS A 106 -8.24 -8.66 17.24
CA LYS A 106 -7.91 -10.04 17.58
C LYS A 106 -6.43 -10.16 17.99
N GLU A 107 -5.53 -9.64 17.16
CA GLU A 107 -4.08 -9.66 17.41
C GLU A 107 -3.72 -9.06 18.77
N TYR A 108 -4.32 -7.93 19.15
CA TYR A 108 -4.07 -7.29 20.46
C TYR A 108 -4.89 -7.86 21.62
N ALA A 109 -6.01 -8.54 21.35
CA ALA A 109 -6.76 -9.23 22.41
C ALA A 109 -6.08 -10.53 22.85
N GLU A 110 -5.35 -11.20 21.96
CA GLU A 110 -4.57 -12.41 22.24
C GLU A 110 -3.23 -12.11 22.96
N VAL A 111 -2.84 -10.84 23.05
CA VAL A 111 -1.59 -10.38 23.69
C VAL A 111 -1.78 -10.00 25.17
N ASN A 112 -3.01 -10.08 25.71
CA ASN A 112 -3.35 -9.82 27.11
C ASN A 112 -3.82 -11.10 27.82
#